data_AF-A0A2N2N1T2-F1
#
_entry.id   AF-A0A2N2N1T2-F1
#
_cell.length_a   1.000
_cell.length_b   1.000
_cell.length_c   1.000
_cell.angle_alpha   90.00
_cell.angle_beta   90.00
_cell.angle_gamma   90.00
#
_symmetry.space_group_name_H-M   'P 1'
#
loop_
_entity.id
_entity.type
_entity.pdbx_description
1 polymer ?
#
loop_
_entity_poly.entity_id
_entity_poly.type
_entity_poly.pdbx_seq_one_letter_code
_entity_poly.pdbx_strand_id
1 'polypeptide(L)'
;MSANKYPQAHKLILFVEKAPFTAEEKTRLIQMLQTDGMTDESTSAVHQALTSLPKETFKDDWQHAKFMMDLATLLKQWQLVDGSKNFKHSR
;
A
#
# COMPACT_ATOMS: atom_id res chain seq x y z
N MET A 1 -13.92 -11.69 -12.07
CA MET A 1 -13.26 -10.39 -11.88
C MET A 1 -14.08 -9.57 -10.90
N SER A 2 -13.84 -9.72 -9.60
CA SER A 2 -14.56 -8.95 -8.57
C SER A 2 -14.27 -7.47 -8.77
N ALA A 3 -15.31 -6.68 -9.02
CA ALA A 3 -15.20 -5.23 -9.04
C ALA A 3 -14.59 -4.79 -7.71
N ASN A 4 -13.41 -4.18 -7.77
CA ASN A 4 -12.67 -3.79 -6.58
C ASN A 4 -13.54 -2.80 -5.79
N LYS A 5 -14.04 -3.22 -4.62
CA LYS A 5 -14.97 -2.44 -3.79
C LYS A 5 -14.39 -1.08 -3.39
N TYR A 6 -13.06 -0.98 -3.42
CA TYR A 6 -12.29 0.23 -3.12
C TYR A 6 -11.34 0.57 -4.29
N PRO A 7 -11.74 1.44 -5.23
CA PRO A 7 -10.88 1.82 -6.35
C PRO A 7 -9.58 2.53 -5.89
N GLN A 8 -9.58 3.14 -4.71
CA GLN A 8 -8.39 3.75 -4.09
C GLN A 8 -7.36 2.70 -3.68
N ALA A 9 -7.80 1.54 -3.17
CA ALA A 9 -6.92 0.44 -2.78
C ALA A 9 -6.29 -0.30 -3.97
N HIS A 10 -6.85 -0.15 -5.17
CA HIS A 10 -6.34 -0.83 -6.36
C HIS A 10 -4.89 -0.46 -6.68
N LYS A 11 -4.48 0.80 -6.48
CA LYS A 11 -3.08 1.23 -6.68
C LYS A 11 -2.13 0.55 -5.70
N LEU A 12 -2.55 0.38 -4.44
CA LEU A 12 -1.75 -0.30 -3.43
C LEU A 12 -1.69 -1.81 -3.68
N ILE A 13 -2.78 -2.42 -4.16
CA ILE A 13 -2.81 -3.83 -4.58
C ILE A 13 -1.80 -4.07 -5.70
N LEU A 14 -1.80 -3.24 -6.75
CA LEU A 14 -0.83 -3.33 -7.84
C LEU A 14 0.63 -3.12 -7.37
N PHE A 15 0.81 -2.30 -6.33
CA PHE A 15 2.12 -2.14 -5.70
C PHE A 15 2.57 -3.43 -5.01
N VAL A 16 1.70 -4.04 -4.19
CA VAL A 16 1.98 -5.30 -3.47
C VAL A 16 2.28 -6.45 -4.45
N GLU A 17 1.59 -6.50 -5.60
CA GLU A 17 1.88 -7.49 -6.65
C GLU A 17 3.31 -7.36 -7.22
N LYS A 18 3.79 -6.13 -7.37
CA LYS A 18 5.11 -5.82 -7.94
C LYS A 18 6.25 -5.90 -6.92
N ALA A 19 5.96 -5.69 -5.64
CA ALA A 19 6.94 -5.75 -4.58
C ALA A 19 7.50 -7.19 -4.42
N PRO A 20 8.75 -7.35 -3.96
CA PRO A 20 9.40 -8.65 -3.79
C PRO A 20 8.93 -9.36 -2.50
N PHE A 21 7.63 -9.34 -2.22
CA PHE A 21 7.02 -10.12 -1.15
C PHE A 21 6.94 -11.60 -1.52
N THR A 22 6.87 -12.45 -0.50
CA THR A 22 6.56 -13.87 -0.68
C THR A 22 5.12 -14.04 -1.20
N ALA A 23 4.82 -15.17 -1.84
CA ALA A 23 3.48 -15.42 -2.39
C ALA A 23 2.39 -15.41 -1.30
N GLU A 24 2.72 -15.87 -0.09
CA GLU A 24 1.82 -15.88 1.07
C GLU A 24 1.54 -14.45 1.57
N GLU A 25 2.57 -13.61 1.67
CA GLU A 25 2.40 -12.21 2.07
C GLU A 25 1.61 -11.42 1.03
N LYS A 26 1.87 -11.64 -0.27
CA LYS A 26 1.09 -10.99 -1.34
C LYS A 26 -0.38 -11.30 -1.21
N THR A 27 -0.74 -12.57 -1.08
CA THR A 27 -2.15 -12.98 -0.99
C THR A 27 -2.81 -12.42 0.27
N ARG A 28 -2.13 -12.45 1.42
CA ARG A 28 -2.62 -11.87 2.68
C ARG A 28 -2.87 -10.36 2.57
N LEU A 29 -1.88 -9.60 2.07
CA LEU A 29 -1.99 -8.15 1.94
C LEU A 29 -3.04 -7.74 0.90
N ILE A 30 -3.13 -8.45 -0.22
CA ILE A 30 -4.16 -8.19 -1.24
C ILE A 30 -5.55 -8.46 -0.70
N GLN A 31 -5.76 -9.57 0.03
CA GLN A 31 -7.06 -9.87 0.66
C GLN A 31 -7.46 -8.82 1.68
N MET A 32 -6.54 -8.39 2.54
CA MET A 32 -6.76 -7.30 3.50
C MET A 32 -7.19 -6.01 2.78
N LEU A 33 -6.48 -5.62 1.71
CA LEU A 33 -6.80 -4.42 0.94
C LEU A 33 -8.11 -4.51 0.14
N GLN A 34 -8.51 -5.71 -0.28
CA GLN A 34 -9.80 -5.96 -0.95
C GLN A 34 -10.97 -5.93 0.04
N THR A 35 -10.75 -6.35 1.29
CA THR A 35 -11.79 -6.49 2.31
C THR A 35 -12.01 -5.17 3.06
N ASP A 36 -10.93 -4.57 3.55
CA ASP A 36 -10.97 -3.41 4.43
C ASP A 36 -10.69 -2.08 3.69
N GLY A 37 -10.11 -2.16 2.49
CA GLY A 37 -9.69 -0.98 1.73
C GLY A 37 -8.39 -0.37 2.26
N MET A 38 -8.16 0.91 1.94
CA MET A 38 -7.03 1.66 2.51
C MET A 38 -7.46 2.28 3.84
N THR A 39 -6.91 1.76 4.93
CA THR A 39 -7.05 2.23 6.31
C THR A 39 -5.65 2.42 6.91
N ASP A 40 -5.54 3.10 8.05
CA ASP A 40 -4.25 3.24 8.73
C ASP A 40 -3.65 1.87 9.10
N GLU A 41 -4.48 0.91 9.47
CA GLU A 41 -4.06 -0.46 9.78
C GLU A 41 -3.52 -1.18 8.54
N SER A 42 -4.28 -1.15 7.43
CA SER A 42 -3.89 -1.87 6.22
C SER A 42 -2.64 -1.25 5.57
N THR A 43 -2.50 0.07 5.63
CA THR A 43 -1.33 0.80 5.13
C THR A 43 -0.10 0.62 6.00
N SER A 44 -0.25 0.64 7.32
CA SER A 44 0.84 0.35 8.27
C SER A 44 1.35 -1.08 8.11
N ALA A 45 0.46 -2.04 7.92
CA ALA A 45 0.83 -3.44 7.68
C ALA A 45 1.67 -3.60 6.40
N VAL A 46 1.31 -2.94 5.29
CA VAL A 46 2.10 -2.97 4.05
C VAL A 46 3.47 -2.30 4.25
N HIS A 47 3.53 -1.16 4.95
CA HIS A 47 4.78 -0.47 5.26
C HIS A 47 5.71 -1.34 6.12
N GLN A 48 5.17 -1.96 7.17
CA GLN A 48 5.94 -2.83 8.06
C GLN A 48 6.45 -4.05 7.32
N ALA A 49 5.60 -4.69 6.50
CA ALA A 49 6.00 -5.83 5.66
C ALA A 49 7.14 -5.45 4.71
N LEU A 50 7.07 -4.27 4.06
CA LEU A 50 8.12 -3.80 3.16
C LEU A 50 9.44 -3.53 3.90
N THR A 51 9.36 -3.01 5.13
CA THR A 51 10.52 -2.68 5.96
C THR A 51 11.17 -3.92 6.58
N SER A 52 10.39 -4.98 6.83
CA SER A 52 10.91 -6.26 7.33
C SER A 52 11.59 -7.10 6.26
N LEU A 53 11.43 -6.77 4.98
CA LEU A 53 12.10 -7.51 3.92
C LEU A 53 13.63 -7.33 4.02
N PRO A 54 14.40 -8.43 3.92
CA PRO A 54 15.85 -8.34 3.80
C PRO A 54 16.26 -7.48 2.61
N LYS A 55 17.40 -6.77 2.71
CA LYS A 55 17.93 -6.02 1.56
C LYS A 55 18.27 -6.93 0.37
N GLU A 56 18.61 -8.18 0.64
CA GLU A 56 18.95 -9.21 -0.36
C GLU A 56 17.77 -9.62 -1.26
N THR A 57 16.52 -9.40 -0.80
CA THR A 57 15.33 -9.62 -1.63
C THR A 57 15.17 -8.59 -2.74
N PHE A 58 15.89 -7.47 -2.64
CA PHE A 58 15.94 -6.44 -3.66
C PHE A 58 17.17 -6.65 -4.55
N LYS A 59 17.05 -6.29 -5.83
CA LYS A 59 18.15 -6.37 -6.80
C LYS A 59 19.33 -5.47 -6.40
N ASP A 60 19.03 -4.30 -5.86
CA ASP A 60 19.98 -3.28 -5.44
C ASP A 60 19.36 -2.32 -4.42
N ASP A 61 20.21 -1.55 -3.73
CA ASP A 61 19.79 -0.54 -2.75
C ASP A 61 18.86 0.53 -3.39
N TRP A 62 19.05 0.79 -4.68
CA TRP A 62 18.20 1.70 -5.44
C TRP A 62 16.78 1.17 -5.60
N GLN A 63 16.60 -0.12 -5.92
CA GLN A 63 15.28 -0.72 -6.01
C GLN A 63 14.57 -0.70 -4.65
N HIS A 64 15.29 -0.97 -3.56
CA HIS A 64 14.73 -0.86 -2.22
C HIS A 64 14.25 0.57 -1.92
N ALA A 65 15.11 1.57 -2.15
CA ALA A 65 14.76 2.98 -1.96
C ALA A 65 13.57 3.41 -2.83
N LYS A 66 13.51 2.93 -4.08
CA LYS A 66 12.40 3.19 -4.99
C LYS A 66 11.08 2.65 -4.44
N PHE A 67 11.03 1.41 -3.98
CA PHE A 67 9.81 0.84 -3.41
C PHE A 67 9.33 1.61 -2.16
N MET A 68 10.27 2.03 -1.31
CA MET A 68 9.95 2.86 -0.14
C MET A 68 9.37 4.23 -0.54
N MET A 69 9.97 4.89 -1.54
CA MET A 69 9.47 6.17 -2.05
C MET A 69 8.11 6.05 -2.75
N ASP A 70 7.93 5.01 -3.57
CA ASP A 70 6.67 4.74 -4.27
C ASP A 70 5.54 4.48 -3.25
N LEU A 71 5.81 3.67 -2.22
CA LEU A 71 4.85 3.44 -1.12
C LEU A 71 4.53 4.73 -0.39
N ALA A 72 5.54 5.51 0.03
CA ALA A 72 5.33 6.77 0.74
C ALA A 72 4.48 7.77 -0.09
N THR A 73 4.69 7.79 -1.41
CA THR A 73 3.92 8.63 -2.33
C THR A 73 2.45 8.19 -2.38
N LEU A 74 2.19 6.88 -2.50
CA LEU A 74 0.83 6.34 -2.49
C LEU A 74 0.11 6.64 -1.17
N LEU A 75 0.79 6.47 -0.04
CA LEU A 75 0.20 6.75 1.28
C LEU A 75 -0.12 8.24 1.44
N LYS A 76 0.79 9.14 1.06
CA LYS A 76 0.52 10.59 1.10
C LYS A 76 -0.66 10.98 0.22
N GLN A 77 -0.73 10.45 -1.01
CA GLN A 77 -1.86 10.70 -1.91
C GLN A 77 -3.19 10.25 -1.29
N TRP A 78 -3.20 9.06 -0.68
CA TRP A 78 -4.39 8.56 0.02
C TRP A 78 -4.74 9.43 1.23
N GLN A 79 -3.79 9.75 2.10
CA GLN A 79 -4.01 10.60 3.29
C GLN A 79 -4.53 11.99 2.92
N LEU A 80 -4.05 12.58 1.82
CA LEU A 80 -4.57 13.86 1.33
C LEU A 80 -6.02 13.73 0.86
N VAL A 81 -6.34 12.67 0.12
CA VAL A 81 -7.71 12.40 -0.33
C VAL A 81 -8.62 12.12 0.87
N ASP A 82 -8.18 11.35 1.85
CA ASP A 82 -8.97 11.02 3.02
C ASP A 82 -9.16 12.23 3.94
N GLY A 83 -8.08 12.94 4.25
CA GLY A 83 -8.11 14.20 4.99
C GLY A 83 -9.00 15.25 4.33
N SER A 84 -9.01 15.35 3.00
CA SER A 84 -9.90 16.28 2.27
C SER A 84 -11.39 15.97 2.47
N LYS A 85 -11.77 14.69 2.68
CA LYS A 85 -13.16 14.31 2.97
C LYS A 85 -13.56 14.75 4.38
N ASN A 86 -12.62 14.67 5.33
CA ASN A 86 -12.82 15.12 6.71
C ASN A 86 -12.76 16.66 6.84
N PHE A 87 -12.24 17.36 5.84
CA PHE A 87 -12.15 18.82 5.80
C PHE A 87 -13.46 19.53 5.37
N LYS A 88 -14.61 18.84 5.34
CA LYS A 88 -15.89 19.45 4.95
C LYS A 88 -16.39 20.49 5.97
N HIS A 89 -16.10 21.76 5.63
CA HIS A 89 -16.85 23.00 5.89
C HIS A 89 -17.21 23.32 7.36
N SER A 90 -16.25 23.91 8.10
CA SER A 90 -16.64 24.99 9.02
C SER A 90 -16.80 26.27 8.18
N ARG A 91 -18.00 26.50 7.64
CA ARG A 91 -18.42 27.82 7.20
C ARG A 91 -19.54 28.27 8.11
#